data_AF-A7SHA3-F1
#
_entry.id   AF-A7SHA3-F1
#
_cell.length_a   1.000
_cell.length_b   1.000
_cell.length_c   1.000
_cell.angle_alpha   90.00
_cell.angle_beta   90.00
_cell.angle_gamma   90.00
#
_symmetry.space_group_name_H-M   'P 1'
#
loop_
_entity.id
_entity.type
_entity.pdbx_description
1 polymer ?
#
loop_
_entity_poly.entity_id
_entity_poly.type
_entity_poly.pdbx_seq_one_letter_code
_entity_poly.pdbx_strand_id
1 'polypeptide(L)' 'QATGLDRLAGLGMTLLGGLIFVYYTLWVIILPFVQTGHVLHKLFLPREFAVIIPVVAGIILLGLIGM' A
#
# COMPACT_ATOMS: atom_id res chain seq x y z
N GLN A 1 -3.24 32.07 2.84
CA GLN A 1 -4.20 31.55 1.85
C GLN A 1 -3.48 30.46 1.08
N ALA A 2 -3.86 29.18 1.22
CA ALA A 2 -3.22 28.09 0.48
C ALA A 2 -3.54 28.25 -1.02
N THR A 3 -2.52 28.21 -1.85
CA THR A 3 -2.64 28.35 -3.31
C THR A 3 -3.49 27.18 -3.83
N GLY A 4 -4.25 27.37 -4.92
CA GLY A 4 -5.08 26.29 -5.48
C GLY A 4 -4.30 24.99 -5.75
N LEU A 5 -3.00 25.12 -6.04
CA LEU A 5 -2.06 24.02 -6.23
C LEU A 5 -1.82 23.20 -4.94
N ASP A 6 -1.72 23.85 -3.78
CA ASP A 6 -1.50 23.18 -2.48
C ASP A 6 -2.69 22.27 -2.12
N ARG A 7 -3.91 22.74 -2.42
CA ARG A 7 -5.14 21.97 -2.22
C ARG A 7 -5.22 20.77 -3.16
N LEU A 8 -4.83 20.95 -4.42
CA LEU A 8 -4.84 19.88 -5.41
C LEU A 8 -3.79 18.80 -5.08
N ALA A 9 -2.59 19.22 -4.65
CA ALA A 9 -1.54 18.31 -4.20
C ALA A 9 -1.98 17.52 -2.96
N GLY A 10 -2.59 18.18 -1.97
CA GLY A 10 -3.13 17.51 -0.78
C GLY A 10 -4.24 16.51 -1.10
N LEU A 11 -5.15 16.85 -2.01
CA LEU A 11 -6.19 15.95 -2.47
C LEU A 11 -5.60 14.76 -3.25
N GLY A 12 -4.61 15.02 -4.10
CA GLY A 12 -3.88 13.98 -4.84
C GLY A 12 -3.17 13.00 -3.91
N MET A 13 -2.44 13.49 -2.91
CA MET A 13 -1.80 12.63 -1.89
C MET A 13 -2.82 11.81 -1.11
N THR A 14 -3.96 12.40 -0.76
CA THR A 14 -5.02 11.70 -0.01
C THR A 14 -5.64 10.59 -0.85
N LEU A 15 -5.96 10.86 -2.13
CA LEU A 15 -6.49 9.86 -3.05
C LEU A 15 -5.48 8.75 -3.33
N LEU A 16 -4.22 9.11 -3.54
CA LEU A 16 -3.15 8.14 -3.75
C LEU A 16 -2.97 7.23 -2.52
N GLY A 17 -2.91 7.82 -1.32
CA GLY A 17 -2.84 7.08 -0.07
C GLY A 17 -4.04 6.16 0.12
N GLY A 18 -5.26 6.65 -0.18
CA GLY A 18 -6.48 5.85 -0.15
C GLY A 18 -6.44 4.67 -1.13
N LEU A 19 -5.95 4.88 -2.36
CA LEU A 19 -5.81 3.82 -3.36
C LEU A 19 -4.82 2.75 -2.92
N ILE A 20 -3.65 3.15 -2.42
CA ILE A 20 -2.64 2.23 -1.89
C ILE A 20 -3.20 1.45 -0.69
N PHE A 21 -3.90 2.14 0.21
CA PHE A 21 -4.54 1.52 1.38
C PHE A 21 -5.56 0.47 0.99
N VAL A 22 -6.47 0.78 0.04
CA VAL A 22 -7.45 -0.19 -0.46
C VAL A 22 -6.74 -1.37 -1.12
N TYR A 23 -5.76 -1.13 -1.99
CA TYR A 23 -4.99 -2.21 -2.63
C TYR A 23 -4.37 -3.17 -1.60
N TYR A 24 -3.66 -2.63 -0.60
CA TYR A 24 -3.04 -3.44 0.44
C TYR A 24 -4.06 -4.15 1.34
N THR A 25 -5.16 -3.48 1.68
CA THR A 25 -6.22 -4.08 2.51
C THR A 25 -6.85 -5.26 1.79
N LEU A 26 -7.20 -5.11 0.51
CA LEU A 26 -7.71 -6.21 -0.30
C LEU A 26 -6.67 -7.33 -0.44
N TRP A 27 -5.41 -6.97 -0.64
CA TRP A 27 -4.33 -7.94 -0.78
C TRP A 27 -4.14 -8.79 0.49
N VAL A 28 -4.09 -8.16 1.67
CA VAL A 28 -3.85 -8.85 2.95
C VAL A 28 -5.08 -9.61 3.41
N ILE A 29 -6.27 -9.02 3.28
CA ILE A 29 -7.51 -9.57 3.84
C ILE A 29 -8.18 -10.54 2.85
N ILE A 30 -8.26 -10.23 1.55
CA ILE A 30 -9.05 -11.05 0.61
C ILE A 30 -8.24 -12.22 0.04
N LEU A 31 -6.97 -12.02 -0.31
CA LEU A 31 -6.12 -13.07 -0.90
C LEU A 31 -6.03 -14.39 -0.09
N PRO A 32 -6.05 -14.45 1.26
CA PRO A 32 -6.19 -15.72 2.02
C PRO A 32 -7.42 -16.54 1.69
N PHE A 33 -8.51 -15.91 1.29
CA PHE A 33 -9.78 -16.59 1.05
C PHE A 33 -10.00 -16.93 -0.44
N VAL A 34 -9.14 -16.43 -1.32
CA VAL A 34 -9.21 -16.70 -2.76
C VAL A 34 -8.44 -17.98 -3.08
N GLN A 35 -9.01 -18.86 -3.91
CA GLN A 35 -8.35 -20.07 -4.36
C GLN A 35 -7.14 -19.75 -5.25
N THR A 36 -6.09 -20.57 -5.14
CA THR A 36 -4.77 -20.40 -5.76
C THR A 36 -4.78 -20.39 -7.30
N GLY A 37 -5.87 -20.80 -7.95
CA GLY A 37 -6.05 -20.78 -9.41
C GLY A 37 -6.87 -19.60 -9.95
N HIS A 38 -7.32 -18.68 -9.10
CA HIS A 38 -8.20 -17.58 -9.50
C HIS A 38 -7.40 -16.42 -10.13
N VAL A 39 -7.97 -15.74 -11.15
CA VAL A 39 -7.36 -14.59 -11.85
C VAL A 39 -6.88 -13.48 -10.91
N LEU A 40 -7.51 -13.34 -9.74
CA LEU A 40 -7.12 -12.37 -8.72
C LEU A 40 -5.67 -12.57 -8.23
N HIS A 41 -5.13 -13.79 -8.24
CA HIS A 41 -3.72 -14.03 -7.93
C HIS A 41 -2.75 -13.42 -8.95
N LYS A 42 -3.22 -12.97 -10.13
CA LYS A 42 -2.41 -12.18 -11.08
C LYS A 42 -2.42 -10.69 -10.77
N LEU A 43 -3.46 -10.21 -10.07
CA LEU A 43 -3.62 -8.81 -9.68
C LEU A 43 -2.81 -8.48 -8.41
N PHE A 44 -2.53 -9.51 -7.60
CA PHE A 44 -1.81 -9.43 -6.35
C PHE A 44 -0.49 -10.19 -6.44
N LEU A 45 0.58 -9.65 -5.87
CA LEU A 45 1.85 -10.38 -5.73
C LEU A 45 1.67 -11.60 -4.81
N PRO A 46 2.62 -12.56 -4.84
CA PRO A 46 2.63 -13.67 -3.90
C PRO A 46 2.48 -13.19 -2.46
N ARG A 47 1.75 -13.97 -1.65
CA ARG A 47 1.38 -13.62 -0.27
C ARG A 47 2.55 -13.17 0.59
N GLU A 48 3.72 -13.75 0.38
CA GLU A 48 4.95 -13.43 1.12
C GLU A 48 5.28 -11.94 1.05
N PHE A 49 5.06 -11.31 -0.12
CA PHE A 49 5.32 -9.88 -0.31
C PHE A 49 4.35 -8.98 0.46
N ALA A 50 3.15 -9.44 0.77
CA ALA A 50 2.18 -8.67 1.57
C ALA A 50 2.71 -8.37 2.99
N VAL A 51 3.59 -9.23 3.51
CA VAL A 51 4.25 -9.06 4.82
C VAL A 51 5.64 -8.45 4.67
N ILE A 52 6.41 -8.88 3.66
CA ILE A 52 7.80 -8.41 3.47
C ILE A 52 7.84 -6.90 3.20
N ILE A 53 6.95 -6.36 2.36
CA ILE A 53 7.01 -4.94 1.99
C ILE A 53 6.79 -4.02 3.20
N PRO A 54 5.75 -4.18 4.04
CA PRO A 54 5.59 -3.39 5.26
C PRO A 54 6.77 -3.53 6.23
N VAL A 55 7.32 -4.73 6.39
CA VAL A 55 8.46 -4.98 7.30
C VAL A 55 9.71 -4.25 6.81
N VAL A 56 10.05 -4.37 5.52
CA VAL A 56 11.21 -3.69 4.93
C VAL A 56 11.02 -2.17 4.99
N ALA A 57 9.83 -1.66 4.68
CA ALA A 57 9.51 -0.24 4.81
C ALA A 57 9.68 0.26 6.26
N GLY A 58 9.22 -0.53 7.24
CA GLY A 58 9.41 -0.24 8.66
C GLY A 58 10.88 -0.22 9.07
N ILE A 59 11.68 -1.19 8.62
CA ILE A 59 13.12 -1.26 8.89
C ILE A 59 13.83 -0.04 8.30
N ILE A 60 13.53 0.33 7.05
CA ILE A 60 14.11 1.51 6.40
C ILE A 60 13.74 2.77 7.18
N LEU A 61 12.46 2.92 7.55
CA LEU A 61 11.99 4.08 8.32
C LEU A 61 12.69 4.17 9.68
N LEU A 62 12.79 3.05 10.41
CA LEU A 62 13.49 3.00 11.69
C LEU A 62 14.98 3.30 11.53
N GLY A 63 15.62 2.79 10.47
CA GLY A 63 17.00 3.12 10.14
C GLY A 63 17.19 4.62 9.87
N LEU A 64 16.28 5.25 9.13
CA LEU A 64 16.32 6.69 8.85
C LEU A 64 16.11 7.56 10.10
N ILE A 65 15.29 7.11 11.07
CA ILE A 65 15.03 7.83 12.32
C ILE A 65 16.15 7.60 13.34
N GLY A 66 16.74 6.40 13.36
CA GLY A 66 17.77 6.00 14.32
C GLY A 66 19.21 6.38 13.93
N MET A 67 19.41 6.96 12.74
CA MET A 67 20.67 7.54 12.28
C MET A 67 20.82 9.00 12.70
#